data_AF-A0A0F9GWP5-F1
#
_entry.id   AF-A0A0F9GWP5-F1
#
_cell.length_a   1.000
_cell.length_b   1.000
_cell.length_c   1.000
_cell.angle_alpha   90.00
_cell.angle_beta   90.00
_cell.angle_gamma   90.00
#
_symmetry.space_group_name_H-M   'P 1'
#
loop_
_entity.id
_entity.type
_entity.pdbx_description
1 polymer ?
#
loop_
_entity_poly.entity_id
_entity_poly.type
_entity_poly.pdbx_seq_one_letter_code
_entity_poly.pdbx_strand_id
1 'polypeptide(L)'
;MERIAVLQATDHFLPKFAIIGHTKEDNYYRNDHYFSYHEVAGSKLTAGMPLTKDTARNIFTCLEGELIKFRFKGILPKNLIHFDFKGNFLLIWYAHPEQRMLYFETKTGIPSGKYPLPKLVFKLEGNSLKVFAIKRKETLTDDTFLYHAPMLNTGKQGNVCMGNASMDYDGFDYYEDVMGFVEQQF
;
A
#
# COMPACT_ATOMS: atom_id res chain seq x y z
N MET A 1 1.04 3.88 16.15
CA MET A 1 2.01 4.47 17.10
C MET A 1 3.31 4.56 16.34
N GLU A 2 3.56 5.69 15.69
CA GLU A 2 4.74 5.88 14.82
C GLU A 2 6.00 5.66 15.64
N ARG A 3 6.85 4.71 15.20
CA ARG A 3 8.19 4.57 15.74
C ARG A 3 8.98 5.78 15.25
N ILE A 4 9.09 6.81 16.09
CA ILE A 4 10.15 7.81 15.95
C ILE A 4 11.45 7.02 15.92
N ALA A 5 12.23 7.15 14.86
CA ALA A 5 13.52 6.49 14.76
C ALA A 5 14.35 6.83 16.01
N VAL A 6 14.60 5.83 16.85
CA VAL A 6 15.49 5.98 18.01
C VAL A 6 16.89 5.93 17.45
N LEU A 7 17.48 7.11 17.23
CA LEU A 7 18.86 7.23 16.79
C LEU A 7 19.77 6.49 17.78
N GLN A 8 20.53 5.49 17.30
CA GLN A 8 21.52 4.83 18.14
C GLN A 8 22.68 5.80 18.36
N ALA A 9 22.96 6.10 19.62
CA ALA A 9 23.98 7.08 20.03
C ALA A 9 25.42 6.70 19.60
N THR A 10 25.63 5.50 19.06
CA THR A 10 26.91 5.02 18.53
C THR A 10 27.22 5.56 17.14
N ASP A 11 26.22 6.08 16.42
CA ASP A 11 26.41 6.67 15.11
C ASP A 11 26.67 8.18 15.27
N HIS A 12 27.83 8.65 14.79
CA HIS A 12 28.19 10.07 14.83
C HIS A 12 27.40 10.87 13.78
N PHE A 13 26.14 11.17 14.08
CA PHE A 13 25.34 12.09 13.28
C PHE A 13 25.70 13.53 13.61
N LEU A 14 26.27 14.23 12.63
CA LEU A 14 26.54 15.67 12.75
C LEU A 14 25.32 16.45 12.21
N PRO A 15 24.72 17.35 13.00
CA PRO A 15 23.61 18.15 12.51
C PRO A 15 24.10 19.04 11.36
N LYS A 16 23.34 19.04 10.25
CA LYS A 16 23.68 19.82 9.04
C LYS A 16 22.76 21.01 8.81
N PHE A 17 21.51 20.91 9.26
CA PHE A 17 20.54 21.99 9.16
C PHE A 17 19.44 21.84 10.22
N ALA A 18 18.65 22.89 10.40
CA ALA A 18 17.44 22.93 11.21
C ALA A 18 16.30 23.61 10.44
N ILE A 19 15.07 23.14 10.66
CA ILE A 19 13.85 23.81 10.21
C ILE A 19 13.14 24.34 11.44
N ILE A 20 12.81 25.62 11.45
CA ILE A 20 12.14 26.28 12.58
C ILE A 20 10.78 26.79 12.10
N GLY A 21 9.72 26.37 12.80
CA GLY A 21 8.37 26.86 12.60
C GLY A 21 8.09 28.06 13.50
N HIS A 22 7.55 29.12 12.92
CA HIS A 22 7.16 30.35 13.59
C HIS A 22 5.64 30.50 13.51
N THR A 23 5.05 31.02 14.58
CA THR A 23 3.64 31.44 14.60
C THR A 23 3.58 32.89 15.05
N LYS A 24 2.55 33.62 14.62
CA LYS A 24 2.32 34.99 15.11
C LYS A 24 1.57 34.94 16.43
N GLU A 25 2.12 35.53 17.49
CA GLU A 25 1.52 35.51 18.83
C GLU A 25 0.16 36.25 18.92
N ASP A 26 -0.14 37.17 18.00
CA ASP A 26 -1.26 38.12 18.15
C ASP A 26 -2.63 37.67 17.60
N ASN A 27 -2.79 36.51 16.96
CA ASN A 27 -4.07 36.12 16.35
C ASN A 27 -4.48 34.66 16.64
N TYR A 28 -5.33 34.49 17.66
CA TYR A 28 -5.93 33.23 18.12
C TYR A 28 -6.70 32.41 17.06
N TYR A 29 -6.84 32.91 15.82
CA TYR A 29 -7.66 32.29 14.77
C TYR A 29 -6.94 32.08 13.42
N ARG A 30 -5.64 32.34 13.31
CA ARG A 30 -4.87 32.08 12.07
C ARG A 30 -3.76 31.07 12.34
N ASN A 31 -3.90 29.88 11.75
CA ASN A 31 -2.84 28.86 11.66
C ASN A 31 -1.80 29.24 10.58
N ASP A 32 -1.41 30.51 10.53
CA ASP A 32 -0.40 30.99 9.58
C ASP A 32 0.98 30.66 10.17
N HIS A 33 1.55 29.54 9.73
CA HIS A 33 2.90 29.13 10.08
C HIS A 33 3.90 29.62 9.03
N TYR A 34 5.01 30.20 9.49
CA TYR A 34 6.17 30.49 8.64
C TYR A 34 7.30 29.54 9.01
N PHE A 35 7.93 28.92 8.02
CA PHE A 35 9.07 28.03 8.25
C PHE A 35 10.36 28.67 7.73
N SER A 36 11.41 28.62 8.53
CA SER A 36 12.75 29.01 8.13
C SER A 36 13.71 27.83 8.13
N TYR A 37 14.57 27.78 7.12
CA TYR A 37 15.68 26.85 7.00
C TYR A 37 16.96 27.50 7.51
N HIS A 38 17.73 26.78 8.32
CA HIS A 38 19.01 27.22 8.85
C HIS A 38 20.07 26.14 8.62
N GLU A 39 21.21 26.48 8.04
CA GLU A 39 22.36 25.57 8.03
C GLU A 39 23.02 25.54 9.41
N VAL A 40 23.69 24.44 9.73
CA VAL A 40 24.50 24.32 10.95
C VAL A 40 25.97 24.54 10.60
N ALA A 41 26.50 25.67 11.04
CA ALA A 41 27.91 26.01 10.93
C ALA A 41 28.60 25.78 12.28
N GLY A 42 29.28 24.63 12.41
CA GLY A 42 29.87 24.20 13.69
C GLY A 42 28.77 23.87 14.71
N SER A 43 28.67 24.67 15.78
CA SER A 43 27.64 24.56 16.82
C SER A 43 26.56 25.64 16.76
N LYS A 44 26.50 26.41 15.67
CA LYS A 44 25.58 27.55 15.51
C LYS A 44 24.68 27.39 14.28
N LEU A 45 23.49 27.93 14.38
CA LEU A 45 22.59 28.11 13.23
C LEU A 45 22.99 29.36 12.44
N THR A 46 22.98 29.24 11.12
CA THR A 46 23.16 30.39 10.22
C THR A 46 21.88 31.23 10.14
N ALA A 47 21.93 32.33 9.39
CA ALA A 47 20.77 33.18 9.14
C ALA A 47 19.64 32.38 8.49
N GLY A 48 18.41 32.59 8.97
CA GLY A 48 17.24 31.87 8.48
C GLY A 48 16.88 32.29 7.06
N MET A 49 16.69 31.31 6.18
CA MET A 49 16.15 31.51 4.85
C MET A 49 14.68 31.06 4.82
N PRO A 50 13.77 31.79 4.15
CA PRO A 50 12.42 31.31 3.92
C PRO A 50 12.45 29.93 3.27
N LEU A 51 11.62 29.01 3.76
CA LEU A 51 11.47 27.70 3.12
C LEU A 51 10.90 27.90 1.71
N THR A 52 11.72 27.64 0.68
CA THR A 52 11.25 27.72 -0.69
C THR A 52 10.41 26.49 -1.05
N LYS A 53 9.60 26.57 -2.11
CA LYS A 53 8.90 25.39 -2.65
C LYS A 53 9.88 24.26 -2.98
N ASP A 54 11.08 24.58 -3.42
CA ASP A 54 12.08 23.58 -3.78
C ASP A 54 12.74 22.96 -2.54
N THR A 55 12.98 23.75 -1.48
CA THR A 55 13.40 23.22 -0.17
C THR A 55 12.34 22.29 0.41
N ALA A 56 11.06 22.71 0.38
CA ALA A 56 9.95 21.88 0.82
C ALA A 56 9.88 20.57 0.03
N ARG A 57 9.94 20.65 -1.32
CA ARG A 57 9.97 19.48 -2.20
C ARG A 57 11.15 18.57 -1.89
N ASN A 58 12.35 19.10 -1.72
CA ASN A 58 13.53 18.29 -1.42
C ASN A 58 13.40 17.60 -0.05
N ILE A 59 12.88 18.28 0.97
CA ILE A 59 12.57 17.69 2.27
C ILE A 59 11.54 16.57 2.08
N PHE A 60 10.45 16.84 1.37
CA PHE A 60 9.45 15.83 1.07
C PHE A 60 10.06 14.68 0.30
N THR A 61 10.88 14.89 -0.73
CA THR A 61 11.58 13.83 -1.48
C THR A 61 12.50 12.99 -0.59
N CYS A 62 13.20 13.60 0.36
CA CYS A 62 14.03 12.89 1.33
C CYS A 62 13.19 12.10 2.36
N LEU A 63 12.02 12.64 2.75
CA LEU A 63 11.05 11.95 3.63
C LEU A 63 10.17 10.94 2.84
N GLU A 64 10.04 11.12 1.53
CA GLU A 64 9.23 10.37 0.56
C GLU A 64 9.89 9.08 0.13
N GLY A 65 11.06 8.75 0.68
CA GLY A 65 11.69 7.44 0.53
C GLY A 65 10.75 6.25 0.82
N GLU A 66 9.53 6.49 1.31
CA GLU A 66 8.51 5.48 1.58
C GLU A 66 7.05 5.86 1.17
N LEU A 67 6.76 7.01 0.54
CA LEU A 67 5.34 7.36 0.26
C LEU A 67 4.71 6.56 -0.89
N ILE A 68 5.50 6.16 -1.89
CA ILE A 68 5.03 5.32 -3.00
C ILE A 68 5.94 4.09 -3.08
N LYS A 69 5.58 3.06 -2.31
CA LYS A 69 6.37 1.83 -2.16
C LYS A 69 6.51 1.03 -3.46
N PHE A 70 5.51 1.06 -4.35
CA PHE A 70 5.52 0.23 -5.57
C PHE A 70 5.35 1.06 -6.84
N ARG A 71 5.88 0.53 -7.94
CA ARG A 71 5.74 1.05 -9.30
C ARG A 71 5.17 -0.02 -10.22
N PHE A 72 4.77 0.36 -11.43
CA PHE A 72 4.46 -0.63 -12.47
C PHE A 72 5.73 -1.03 -13.21
N LYS A 73 5.81 -2.28 -13.67
CA LYS A 73 6.93 -2.78 -14.48
C LYS A 73 7.02 -2.12 -15.86
N GLY A 74 5.95 -1.46 -16.29
CA GLY A 74 5.86 -0.75 -17.55
C GLY A 74 4.43 -0.28 -17.83
N ILE A 75 3.85 -0.76 -18.92
CA ILE A 75 2.43 -0.51 -19.25
C ILE A 75 1.55 -1.10 -18.14
N LEU A 76 0.50 -0.37 -17.76
CA LEU A 76 -0.48 -0.83 -16.78
C LEU A 76 -1.01 -2.23 -17.15
N PRO A 77 -1.01 -3.19 -16.21
CA PRO A 77 -1.57 -4.51 -16.45
C PRO A 77 -3.04 -4.40 -16.89
N LYS A 78 -3.41 -5.10 -17.96
CA LYS A 78 -4.78 -5.07 -18.50
C LYS A 78 -5.84 -5.57 -17.52
N ASN A 79 -5.41 -6.37 -16.55
CA ASN A 79 -6.27 -6.95 -15.54
C ASN A 79 -6.38 -6.11 -14.26
N LEU A 80 -5.63 -5.01 -14.17
CA LEU A 80 -5.75 -4.04 -13.09
C LEU A 80 -6.99 -3.16 -13.34
N ILE A 81 -7.87 -3.10 -12.36
CA ILE A 81 -9.13 -2.35 -12.41
C ILE A 81 -8.95 -1.00 -11.72
N HIS A 82 -8.32 -0.99 -10.55
CA HIS A 82 -8.11 0.20 -9.76
C HIS A 82 -6.87 0.07 -8.88
N PHE A 83 -6.23 1.19 -8.61
CA PHE A 83 -5.16 1.32 -7.64
C PHE A 83 -5.26 2.70 -6.96
N ASP A 84 -4.89 2.79 -5.68
CA ASP A 84 -4.75 4.06 -4.95
C ASP A 84 -3.47 4.07 -4.12
N PHE A 85 -2.91 5.28 -3.99
CA PHE A 85 -1.64 5.59 -3.32
C PHE A 85 -1.81 6.66 -2.24
N LYS A 86 -2.96 7.36 -2.18
CA LYS A 86 -3.19 8.44 -1.22
C LYS A 86 -3.71 7.88 0.10
N GLY A 87 -2.79 7.40 0.93
CA GLY A 87 -3.03 7.15 2.35
C GLY A 87 -3.37 5.70 2.72
N ASN A 88 -3.85 4.88 1.80
CA ASN A 88 -4.01 3.43 2.00
C ASN A 88 -3.67 2.69 0.70
N PHE A 89 -2.72 1.74 0.76
CA PHE A 89 -2.42 0.86 -0.35
C PHE A 89 -3.68 0.06 -0.73
N LEU A 90 -4.21 0.32 -1.92
CA LEU A 90 -5.39 -0.35 -2.46
C LEU A 90 -5.12 -0.85 -3.88
N LEU A 91 -5.39 -2.12 -4.13
CA LEU A 91 -5.37 -2.74 -5.45
C LEU A 91 -6.67 -3.48 -5.70
N ILE A 92 -7.23 -3.30 -6.90
CA ILE A 92 -8.35 -4.09 -7.40
C ILE A 92 -7.97 -4.61 -8.78
N TRP A 93 -8.00 -5.93 -8.95
CA TRP A 93 -7.67 -6.58 -10.22
C TRP A 93 -8.50 -7.85 -10.41
N TYR A 94 -8.50 -8.38 -11.62
CA TYR A 94 -9.09 -9.68 -11.89
C TYR A 94 -8.05 -10.74 -12.26
N ALA A 95 -8.29 -11.97 -11.86
CA ALA A 95 -7.58 -13.16 -12.33
C ALA A 95 -8.47 -13.92 -13.32
N HIS A 96 -7.87 -14.42 -14.40
CA HIS A 96 -8.60 -15.20 -15.40
C HIS A 96 -8.98 -16.59 -14.86
N PRO A 97 -10.05 -17.21 -15.38
CA PRO A 97 -10.43 -18.56 -14.98
C PRO A 97 -9.30 -19.56 -15.25
N GLU A 98 -8.97 -20.36 -14.25
CA GLU A 98 -7.90 -21.35 -14.34
C GLU A 98 -8.21 -22.63 -13.57
N GLN A 99 -7.41 -23.67 -13.79
CA GLN A 99 -7.47 -24.91 -13.03
C GLN A 99 -6.42 -24.86 -11.93
N ARG A 100 -6.84 -24.84 -10.66
CA ARG A 100 -5.91 -24.86 -9.51
C ARG A 100 -5.99 -26.16 -8.75
N MET A 101 -4.83 -26.61 -8.27
CA MET A 101 -4.77 -27.67 -7.26
C MET A 101 -5.26 -27.07 -5.94
N LEU A 102 -6.35 -27.62 -5.40
CA LEU A 102 -6.89 -27.25 -4.11
C LEU A 102 -6.75 -28.42 -3.13
N TYR A 103 -6.42 -28.07 -1.89
CA TYR A 103 -6.25 -29.02 -0.81
C TYR A 103 -7.34 -28.83 0.23
N PHE A 104 -8.03 -29.91 0.57
CA PHE A 104 -9.09 -29.92 1.56
C PHE A 104 -8.78 -30.99 2.61
N GLU A 105 -9.10 -30.68 3.87
CA GLU A 105 -9.08 -31.69 4.92
C GLU A 105 -10.18 -32.73 4.65
N THR A 106 -9.89 -34.01 4.92
CA THR A 106 -10.82 -35.12 4.69
C THR A 106 -12.18 -34.91 5.36
N LYS A 107 -12.22 -34.24 6.52
CA LYS A 107 -13.45 -33.92 7.27
C LYS A 107 -14.43 -33.02 6.52
N THR A 108 -13.98 -32.29 5.51
CA THR A 108 -14.84 -31.44 4.66
C THR A 108 -15.70 -32.26 3.69
N GLY A 109 -15.33 -33.53 3.43
CA GLY A 109 -15.97 -34.36 2.42
C GLY A 109 -15.64 -33.98 0.98
N ILE A 110 -14.78 -32.99 0.75
CA ILE A 110 -14.35 -32.53 -0.57
C ILE A 110 -12.97 -33.15 -0.88
N PRO A 111 -12.79 -33.84 -2.01
CA PRO A 111 -11.49 -34.40 -2.36
C PRO A 111 -10.51 -33.31 -2.79
N SER A 112 -9.27 -33.38 -2.32
CA SER A 112 -8.18 -32.55 -2.87
C SER A 112 -7.93 -32.89 -4.35
N GLY A 113 -7.70 -31.89 -5.20
CA GLY A 113 -7.58 -32.11 -6.64
C GLY A 113 -7.56 -30.83 -7.45
N LYS A 114 -7.57 -30.95 -8.78
CA LYS A 114 -7.64 -29.80 -9.68
C LYS A 114 -9.09 -29.37 -9.88
N TYR A 115 -9.40 -28.12 -9.54
CA TYR A 115 -10.73 -27.54 -9.68
C TYR A 115 -10.72 -26.34 -10.61
N PRO A 116 -11.79 -26.15 -11.43
CA PRO A 116 -11.99 -24.93 -12.17
C PRO A 116 -12.32 -23.77 -11.23
N LEU A 117 -11.49 -22.74 -11.22
CA LEU A 117 -11.85 -21.47 -10.63
C LEU A 117 -12.60 -20.60 -11.66
N PRO A 118 -13.59 -19.80 -11.22
CA PRO A 118 -14.22 -18.79 -12.07
C PRO A 118 -13.23 -17.64 -12.33
N LYS A 119 -13.68 -16.63 -13.08
CA LYS A 119 -12.94 -15.36 -13.13
C LYS A 119 -13.13 -14.69 -11.76
N LEU A 120 -12.03 -14.33 -11.12
CA LEU A 120 -12.03 -13.80 -9.76
C LEU A 120 -11.66 -12.32 -9.78
N VAL A 121 -12.25 -11.53 -8.88
CA VAL A 121 -11.91 -10.13 -8.65
C VAL A 121 -11.36 -10.04 -7.23
N PHE A 122 -10.13 -9.56 -7.12
CA PHE A 122 -9.43 -9.36 -5.87
C PHE A 122 -9.51 -7.87 -5.50
N LYS A 123 -9.77 -7.57 -4.23
CA LYS A 123 -9.57 -6.26 -3.62
C LYS A 123 -8.62 -6.46 -2.44
N LEU A 124 -7.42 -5.87 -2.55
CA LEU A 124 -6.42 -5.85 -1.49
C LEU A 124 -6.30 -4.43 -0.94
N GLU A 125 -6.49 -4.28 0.36
CA GLU A 125 -6.39 -3.00 1.08
C GLU A 125 -5.50 -3.18 2.31
N GLY A 126 -4.25 -2.70 2.24
CA GLY A 126 -3.20 -3.10 3.18
C GLY A 126 -3.06 -4.63 3.21
N ASN A 127 -3.41 -5.26 4.33
CA ASN A 127 -3.39 -6.71 4.50
C ASN A 127 -4.80 -7.35 4.45
N SER A 128 -5.83 -6.56 4.19
CA SER A 128 -7.21 -7.05 4.07
C SER A 128 -7.48 -7.51 2.65
N LEU A 129 -7.86 -8.78 2.49
CA LEU A 129 -8.22 -9.35 1.20
C LEU A 129 -9.72 -9.61 1.11
N LYS A 130 -10.32 -9.13 0.01
CA LYS A 130 -11.65 -9.52 -0.43
C LYS A 130 -11.58 -10.16 -1.81
N VAL A 131 -12.32 -11.24 -2.02
CA VAL A 131 -12.42 -11.92 -3.31
C VAL A 131 -13.87 -12.16 -3.70
N PHE A 132 -14.17 -11.88 -4.96
CA PHE A 132 -15.48 -12.10 -5.59
C PHE A 132 -15.31 -12.91 -6.87
N ALA A 133 -16.38 -13.55 -7.31
CA ALA A 133 -16.44 -14.22 -8.61
C ALA A 133 -17.28 -13.41 -9.60
N ILE A 134 -16.94 -13.51 -10.88
CA ILE A 134 -17.76 -13.01 -12.00
C ILE A 134 -17.93 -14.09 -13.06
N LYS A 135 -18.93 -13.94 -13.93
CA LYS A 135 -19.16 -14.93 -14.99
C LYS A 135 -17.98 -14.96 -15.96
N ARG A 136 -17.57 -16.15 -16.40
CA ARG A 136 -16.34 -16.36 -17.19
C ARG A 136 -16.21 -15.49 -18.45
N LYS A 137 -17.32 -15.24 -19.15
CA LYS A 137 -17.36 -14.48 -20.42
C LYS A 137 -17.64 -12.98 -20.22
N GLU A 138 -17.79 -12.54 -18.98
CA GLU A 138 -18.19 -11.18 -18.68
C GLU A 138 -17.00 -10.22 -18.81
N THR A 139 -17.21 -9.19 -19.62
CA THR A 139 -16.32 -8.01 -19.66
C THR A 139 -16.69 -7.15 -18.47
N LEU A 140 -15.71 -6.75 -17.66
CA LEU A 140 -15.99 -5.90 -16.51
C LEU A 140 -16.47 -4.53 -17.01
N THR A 141 -17.59 -4.11 -16.47
CA THR A 141 -18.19 -2.78 -16.60
C THR A 141 -18.67 -2.35 -15.23
N ASP A 142 -19.07 -1.10 -15.08
CA ASP A 142 -19.55 -0.56 -13.80
C ASP A 142 -20.83 -1.28 -13.29
N ASP A 143 -21.58 -1.90 -14.21
CA ASP A 143 -22.81 -2.67 -13.91
C ASP A 143 -22.58 -4.17 -13.70
N THR A 144 -21.31 -4.63 -13.72
CA THR A 144 -20.99 -6.06 -13.59
C THR A 144 -21.35 -6.57 -12.19
N PHE A 145 -22.20 -7.60 -12.14
CA PHE A 145 -22.57 -8.24 -10.88
C PHE A 145 -21.41 -9.04 -10.29
N LEU A 146 -21.12 -8.79 -9.01
CA LEU A 146 -20.18 -9.58 -8.23
C LEU A 146 -20.92 -10.70 -7.49
N TYR A 147 -20.40 -11.91 -7.61
CA TYR A 147 -20.91 -13.11 -6.93
C TYR A 147 -19.96 -13.53 -5.81
N HIS A 148 -20.46 -14.35 -4.90
CA HIS A 148 -19.64 -14.96 -3.86
C HIS A 148 -18.59 -15.89 -4.49
N ALA A 149 -17.32 -15.74 -4.06
CA ALA A 149 -16.25 -16.61 -4.54
C ALA A 149 -16.43 -18.01 -3.94
N PRO A 150 -16.30 -19.09 -4.73
CA PRO A 150 -16.63 -20.46 -4.31
C PRO A 150 -15.52 -21.10 -3.45
N MET A 151 -15.05 -20.39 -2.42
CA MET A 151 -13.97 -20.81 -1.54
C MET A 151 -14.47 -20.86 -0.08
N LEU A 152 -14.11 -21.93 0.63
CA LEU A 152 -14.60 -22.19 1.99
C LEU A 152 -14.13 -21.14 3.01
N ASN A 153 -13.02 -20.45 2.72
CA ASN A 153 -12.47 -19.39 3.56
C ASN A 153 -12.98 -17.98 3.19
N THR A 154 -13.98 -17.86 2.29
CA THR A 154 -14.52 -16.55 1.87
C THR A 154 -15.89 -16.28 2.52
N GLY A 155 -15.98 -15.19 3.28
CA GLY A 155 -17.22 -14.76 3.94
C GLY A 155 -18.25 -14.13 2.99
N LYS A 156 -19.46 -13.86 3.49
CA LYS A 156 -20.59 -13.31 2.70
C LYS A 156 -20.27 -11.99 1.98
N GLN A 157 -19.39 -11.17 2.55
CA GLN A 157 -18.98 -9.87 1.98
C GLN A 157 -17.64 -9.97 1.21
N GLY A 158 -17.22 -11.17 0.82
CA GLY A 158 -15.97 -11.42 0.10
C GLY A 158 -14.72 -11.45 0.96
N ASN A 159 -14.79 -11.10 2.26
CA ASN A 159 -13.63 -11.16 3.16
C ASN A 159 -13.01 -12.55 3.19
N VAL A 160 -11.71 -12.64 2.99
CA VAL A 160 -10.98 -13.90 3.02
C VAL A 160 -10.37 -14.12 4.40
N CYS A 161 -10.63 -15.28 4.98
CA CYS A 161 -9.91 -15.75 6.17
C CYS A 161 -8.54 -16.28 5.72
N MET A 162 -7.50 -15.49 6.00
CA MET A 162 -6.11 -15.86 5.71
C MET A 162 -5.51 -16.80 6.76
N GLY A 163 -6.18 -17.00 7.90
CA GLY A 163 -5.65 -17.77 9.02
C GLY A 163 -4.31 -17.19 9.49
N ASN A 164 -3.25 -18.01 9.40
CA ASN A 164 -1.89 -17.61 9.74
C ASN A 164 -1.03 -17.25 8.51
N ALA A 165 -1.61 -17.20 7.30
CA ALA A 165 -0.87 -16.80 6.11
C ALA A 165 -0.43 -15.33 6.23
N SER A 166 0.85 -15.08 5.94
CA SER A 166 1.41 -13.73 6.00
C SER A 166 1.13 -12.98 4.70
N MET A 167 0.51 -11.81 4.80
CA MET A 167 0.46 -10.82 3.73
C MET A 167 1.63 -9.86 3.92
N ASP A 168 2.84 -10.38 3.79
CA ASP A 168 4.06 -9.58 3.83
C ASP A 168 4.63 -9.49 2.43
N TYR A 169 4.54 -8.28 1.90
CA TYR A 169 5.08 -7.91 0.61
C TYR A 169 6.09 -6.75 0.77
N ASP A 170 6.80 -6.70 1.90
CA ASP A 170 8.04 -5.94 2.04
C ASP A 170 9.12 -6.52 1.12
N GLY A 171 9.90 -5.64 0.48
CA GLY A 171 10.91 -6.01 -0.51
C GLY A 171 10.40 -6.20 -1.94
N PHE A 172 9.09 -6.06 -2.19
CA PHE A 172 8.57 -5.95 -3.55
C PHE A 172 8.62 -4.50 -4.03
N ASP A 173 9.06 -4.31 -5.28
CA ASP A 173 9.11 -3.00 -5.94
C ASP A 173 7.92 -2.75 -6.87
N TYR A 174 7.18 -3.81 -7.25
CA TYR A 174 6.18 -3.74 -8.30
C TYR A 174 4.79 -4.24 -7.90
N TYR A 175 3.75 -3.53 -8.32
CA TYR A 175 2.36 -3.92 -8.07
C TYR A 175 2.03 -5.31 -8.63
N GLU A 176 2.57 -5.63 -9.80
CA GLU A 176 2.38 -6.92 -10.45
C GLU A 176 2.90 -8.09 -9.60
N ASP A 177 3.99 -7.87 -8.86
CA ASP A 177 4.53 -8.91 -7.97
C ASP A 177 3.68 -9.07 -6.71
N VAL A 178 3.14 -7.98 -6.16
CA VAL A 178 2.18 -8.05 -5.06
C VAL A 178 0.90 -8.77 -5.49
N MET A 179 0.36 -8.45 -6.67
CA MET A 179 -0.80 -9.12 -7.24
C MET A 179 -0.55 -10.63 -7.39
N GLY A 180 0.58 -11.01 -8.00
CA GLY A 180 0.95 -12.42 -8.18
C GLY A 180 1.17 -13.16 -6.86
N PHE A 181 1.82 -12.51 -5.89
CA PHE A 181 2.02 -13.07 -4.55
C PHE A 181 0.69 -13.32 -3.85
N VAL A 182 -0.22 -12.34 -3.83
CA VAL A 182 -1.53 -12.45 -3.18
C VAL A 182 -2.40 -13.50 -3.86
N GLU A 183 -2.35 -13.60 -5.18
CA GLU A 183 -3.00 -14.68 -5.91
C GLU A 183 -2.48 -16.06 -5.50
N GLN A 184 -1.20 -16.22 -5.15
CA GLN A 184 -0.66 -17.51 -4.69
C GLN A 184 -1.03 -17.85 -3.25
N GLN A 185 -1.31 -16.85 -2.41
CA GLN A 185 -1.79 -17.05 -1.04
C GLN A 185 -3.29 -17.43 -0.98
N PHE A 186 -4.01 -17.30 -2.10
CA PHE A 186 -5.44 -17.61 -2.25
C PHE A 186 -5.67 -18.92 -3.01
#